data_AF-A0AAU6UW54-F1
#
_entry.id   AF-A0AAU6UW54-F1
#
_cell.length_a   1.000
_cell.length_b   1.000
_cell.length_c   1.000
_cell.angle_alpha   90.00
_cell.angle_beta   90.00
_cell.angle_gamma   90.00
#
_symmetry.space_group_name_H-M   'P 1'
#
loop_
_entity.id
_entity.type
_entity.pdbx_description
1 polymer ?
#
loop_
_entity_poly.entity_id
_entity_poly.type
_entity_poly.pdbx_seq_one_letter_code
_entity_poly.pdbx_strand_id
1 'polypeptide(L)' 'MFDDIPTLTHSEQQAAVEKIQQMMAEGISTAQAIQIVSQEIRRQYAEDQQNKAE' A
#
# COMPACT_ATOMS: atom_id res chain seq x y z
N MET A 1 -18.92 3.08 5.17
CA MET A 1 -18.03 2.12 5.88
C MET A 1 -16.93 1.55 4.98
N PHE A 2 -16.92 1.87 3.67
CA PHE A 2 -15.83 1.51 2.74
C PHE A 2 -15.04 2.74 2.25
N ASP A 3 -15.46 3.96 2.57
CA ASP A 3 -14.81 5.21 2.14
C ASP A 3 -13.41 5.43 2.73
N ASP A 4 -13.03 4.66 3.76
CA ASP A 4 -11.68 4.68 4.38
C ASP A 4 -10.72 3.66 3.76
N ILE A 5 -11.14 2.94 2.71
CA ILE A 5 -10.26 2.03 1.98
C ILE A 5 -9.77 2.75 0.73
N PRO A 6 -8.46 3.06 0.64
CA PRO A 6 -7.91 3.67 -0.56
C PRO A 6 -8.17 2.75 -1.77
N THR A 7 -8.87 3.29 -2.78
CA THR A 7 -9.10 2.59 -4.04
C THR A 7 -7.83 2.68 -4.88
N LEU A 8 -7.10 1.57 -4.95
CA LEU A 8 -5.87 1.47 -5.75
C LEU A 8 -6.20 1.30 -7.22
N THR A 9 -5.48 2.03 -8.08
CA THR A 9 -5.42 1.77 -9.52
C THR A 9 -4.78 0.41 -9.81
N HIS A 10 -4.99 -0.14 -11.01
CA HIS A 10 -4.35 -1.40 -11.42
C HIS A 10 -2.82 -1.35 -11.32
N SER A 11 -2.20 -0.21 -11.64
CA SER A 11 -0.76 -0.02 -11.52
C SER A 11 -0.28 -0.06 -10.07
N GLU A 12 -1.00 0.58 -9.15
CA GLU A 12 -0.66 0.55 -7.72
C GLU A 12 -0.87 -0.84 -7.11
N GLN A 13 -1.91 -1.57 -7.54
CA GLN A 13 -2.11 -2.96 -7.15
C GLN A 13 -0.93 -3.84 -7.60
N GLN A 14 -0.47 -3.68 -8.84
CA GLN A 14 0.68 -4.42 -9.34
C GLN A 14 1.96 -4.09 -8.57
N ALA A 15 2.22 -2.80 -8.32
CA ALA A 15 3.38 -2.36 -7.54
C ALA A 15 3.34 -2.90 -6.10
N ALA A 16 2.15 -2.94 -5.48
CA ALA A 16 1.97 -3.56 -4.16
C ALA A 16 2.32 -5.05 -4.17
N VAL A 17 1.89 -5.79 -5.20
CA VAL A 17 2.21 -7.21 -5.38
C VAL A 17 3.71 -7.42 -5.56
N GLU A 18 4.36 -6.65 -6.43
CA GLU A 18 5.80 -6.73 -6.66
C GLU A 18 6.59 -6.45 -5.38
N LYS A 19 6.19 -5.43 -4.61
CA LYS A 19 6.83 -5.08 -3.34
C LYS A 19 6.68 -6.19 -2.30
N ILE A 20 5.50 -6.83 -2.22
CA ILE A 20 5.30 -8.00 -1.34
C ILE A 20 6.20 -9.16 -1.77
N GLN A 21 6.29 -9.46 -3.08
CA GLN A 21 7.15 -10.52 -3.60
C GLN A 21 8.63 -10.26 -3.32
N GLN A 22 9.08 -9.02 -3.46
CA GLN A 22 10.46 -8.64 -3.16
C GLN A 22 10.78 -8.84 -1.67
N MET A 23 9.90 -8.40 -0.77
CA MET A 23 10.05 -8.63 0.67
C MET A 23 10.07 -10.13 1.03
N MET A 24 9.25 -10.94 0.35
CA MET A 24 9.29 -12.40 0.53
C MET A 24 10.62 -13.01 0.09
N ALA A 25 11.22 -12.52 -1.00
CA ALA A 25 12.54 -12.93 -1.44
C ALA A 25 13.65 -12.55 -0.43
N GLU A 26 13.46 -11.47 0.31
CA GLU A 26 14.32 -11.04 1.41
C GLU A 26 14.09 -11.82 2.72
N GLY A 27 13.14 -12.76 2.72
CA GLY A 27 12.83 -13.62 3.88
C GLY A 27 11.78 -13.03 4.84
N ILE A 28 11.11 -11.93 4.47
CA ILE A 28 10.01 -11.38 5.25
C ILE A 28 8.77 -12.25 5.03
N SER A 29 8.08 -12.59 6.12
CA SER A 29 6.83 -13.36 6.01
C SER A 29 5.76 -12.60 5.25
N THR A 30 4.94 -13.31 4.47
CA THR A 30 3.87 -12.71 3.67
C THR A 30 2.93 -11.83 4.50
N ALA A 31 2.59 -12.24 5.73
CA ALA A 31 1.74 -11.46 6.63
C ALA A 31 2.38 -10.11 7.02
N GLN A 32 3.67 -10.11 7.35
CA GLN A 32 4.40 -8.88 7.65
C GLN A 32 4.54 -7.98 6.41
N ALA A 33 4.85 -8.57 5.26
CA ALA A 33 4.95 -7.83 4.00
C ALA A 33 3.61 -7.14 3.64
N ILE A 34 2.49 -7.84 3.80
CA ILE A 34 1.15 -7.26 3.60
C ILE A 34 0.90 -6.11 4.58
N GLN A 35 1.25 -6.25 5.86
CA GLN A 35 1.08 -5.16 6.83
C GLN A 35 1.90 -3.92 6.46
N ILE A 36 3.17 -4.10 6.07
CA ILE A 36 4.06 -3.01 5.67
C ILE A 36 3.48 -2.27 4.46
N VAL A 37 3.09 -2.99 3.42
CA VAL A 37 2.52 -2.39 2.20
C VAL A 37 1.18 -1.73 2.46
N SER A 38 0.33 -2.32 3.30
CA SER A 38 -0.95 -1.72 3.67
C SER A 38 -0.77 -0.40 4.45
N GLN A 39 0.23 -0.31 5.33
CA GLN A 39 0.55 0.92 6.05
C GLN A 39 1.09 1.99 5.10
N GLU A 40 1.99 1.61 4.20
CA GLU A 40 2.54 2.50 3.19
C GLU A 40 1.44 3.11 2.31
N ILE A 41 0.53 2.28 1.80
CA ILE A 41 -0.60 2.72 0.97
C ILE A 41 -1.50 3.72 1.72
N ARG A 42 -1.82 3.45 2.99
CA ARG A 42 -2.64 4.36 3.81
C ARG A 42 -1.95 5.69 4.05
N ARG A 43 -0.63 5.67 4.28
CA ARG A 43 0.16 6.88 4.47
C ARG A 43 0.18 7.74 3.21
N GLN A 44 0.49 7.12 2.07
CA GLN A 44 0.48 7.82 0.77
C GLN A 44 -0.88 8.41 0.45
N TYR A 45 -1.96 7.66 0.70
CA TYR A 45 -3.32 8.16 0.50
C TYR A 45 -3.63 9.36 1.42
N ALA A 46 -3.21 9.31 2.69
CA ALA A 46 -3.40 10.44 3.61
C ALA A 46 -2.59 11.67 3.20
N GLU A 47 -1.35 11.49 2.75
CA GLU A 47 -0.48 12.57 2.24
C GLU A 47 -1.07 13.19 0.95
N ASP A 48 -1.55 12.37 0.02
CA ASP A 48 -2.22 12.82 -1.20
C ASP A 48 -3.50 13.61 -0.92
N GLN A 49 -4.29 13.17 0.06
CA GLN A 49 -5.50 13.88 0.47
C GLN A 49 -5.18 15.20 1.16
N GLN A 50 -4.09 15.28 1.93
CA GLN A 50 -3.63 16.52 2.55
C GLN A 50 -3.14 17.50 1.48
N ASN A 51 -2.32 17.06 0.53
CA ASN A 51 -1.80 17.92 -0.54
C ASN A 51 -2.90 18.44 -1.49
N LYS A 52 -4.01 17.71 -1.65
CA LYS A 52 -5.17 18.17 -2.44
C LYS A 52 -6.03 19.21 -1.73
N ALA A 53 -5.88 19.37 -0.42
CA ALA A 53 -6.65 20.29 0.39
C ALA A 53 -5.98 21.68 0.55
N GLU A 54 -4.73 21.83 0.08
CA GLU A 54 -3.99 23.10 0.00
C GLU A 54 -4.11 23.76 -1.39
#